data_AF-A0A3S0SDF1-F1
#
_entry.id   AF-A0A3S0SDF1-F1
#
_cell.length_a   1.000
_cell.length_b   1.000
_cell.length_c   1.000
_cell.angle_alpha   90.00
_cell.angle_beta   90.00
_cell.angle_gamma   90.00
#
_symmetry.space_group_name_H-M   'P 1'
#
loop_
_entity.id
_entity.type
_entity.pdbx_description
1 polymer ?
#
loop_
_entity_poly.entity_id
_entity_poly.type
_entity_poly.pdbx_seq_one_letter_code
_entity_poly.pdbx_strand_id
1 'polypeptide(L)'
;MTWYNRQTPKLYHADLGIPQNAQTQHGQMLLDYSQHALDAALDDRYGNIVNLPKSLDTSKAQVIEVEMQGSKTTKVVYRIPYNEEYDLVMVLVPDRRFVKTVWLNKNSDLHNTLDASKYDVPEIPQENEAVASVQPYFSKS
;
A
#
# COMPACT_ATOMS: atom_id res chain seq x y z
N MET A 1 4.51 35.85 4.86
CA MET A 1 3.93 35.02 3.77
C MET A 1 4.74 33.73 3.68
N THR A 2 4.28 32.68 4.35
CA THR A 2 4.89 31.35 4.27
C THR A 2 4.33 30.65 3.04
N TRP A 3 5.16 30.51 2.00
CA TRP A 3 4.86 29.70 0.83
C TRP A 3 4.67 28.25 1.28
N TYR A 4 3.46 27.72 1.15
CA TYR A 4 3.14 26.33 1.46
C TYR A 4 3.80 25.47 0.39
N ASN A 5 4.96 24.88 0.68
CA ASN A 5 5.59 23.91 -0.21
C ASN A 5 4.76 22.61 -0.14
N ARG A 6 3.68 22.53 -0.93
CA ARG A 6 2.96 21.28 -1.11
C ARG A 6 3.86 20.34 -1.88
N GLN A 7 4.46 19.40 -1.16
CA GLN A 7 5.20 18.32 -1.80
C GLN A 7 4.27 17.57 -2.75
N THR A 8 4.76 17.32 -3.96
CA THR A 8 4.06 16.50 -4.96
C THR A 8 3.85 15.11 -4.37
N PRO A 9 2.63 14.55 -4.46
CA PRO A 9 2.39 13.17 -4.05
C PRO A 9 3.25 12.21 -4.88
N LYS A 10 3.84 11.22 -4.20
CA LYS A 10 4.55 10.11 -4.82
C LYS A 10 3.72 8.85 -4.74
N LEU A 11 3.78 8.01 -5.77
CA LEU A 11 2.98 6.80 -5.87
C LEU A 11 3.90 5.59 -5.95
N TYR A 12 3.68 4.58 -5.11
CA TYR A 12 4.50 3.38 -5.05
C TYR A 12 3.63 2.14 -5.22
N HIS A 13 4.11 1.17 -5.99
CA HIS A 13 3.45 -0.12 -6.19
C HIS A 13 4.25 -1.24 -5.53
N ALA A 14 3.58 -2.25 -4.97
CA ALA A 14 4.22 -3.36 -4.26
C ALA A 14 5.28 -4.07 -5.12
N ASP A 15 4.97 -4.33 -6.39
CA ASP A 15 5.90 -4.99 -7.34
C ASP A 15 7.15 -4.16 -7.68
N LEU A 16 7.11 -2.84 -7.47
CA LEU A 16 8.24 -1.93 -7.69
C LEU A 16 8.95 -1.55 -6.38
N GLY A 17 8.40 -1.99 -5.25
CA GLY A 17 8.85 -1.66 -3.91
C GLY A 17 8.06 -0.52 -3.27
N ILE A 18 7.83 -0.67 -1.96
CA ILE A 18 7.26 0.37 -1.09
C ILE A 18 8.38 0.91 -0.19
N PRO A 19 8.53 2.24 -0.02
CA PRO A 19 9.50 2.82 0.90
C PRO A 19 9.36 2.27 2.33
N GLN A 20 10.48 1.98 3.00
CA GLN A 20 10.47 1.41 4.36
C GLN A 20 9.82 2.33 5.40
N ASN A 21 9.83 3.65 5.15
CA ASN A 21 9.19 4.64 6.01
C ASN A 21 7.69 4.85 5.71
N ALA A 22 7.13 4.16 4.72
CA ALA A 22 5.69 4.20 4.46
C ALA A 22 4.95 3.46 5.57
N GLN A 23 4.12 4.18 6.32
CA GLN A 23 3.23 3.54 7.29
C GLN A 23 2.05 2.92 6.55
N THR A 24 2.00 1.58 6.51
CA THR A 24 0.95 0.80 5.85
C THR A 24 0.25 -0.18 6.79
N GLN A 25 0.77 -0.35 8.00
CA GLN A 25 0.17 -1.22 9.02
C GLN A 25 -0.27 -0.35 10.19
N HIS A 26 -1.59 -0.22 10.35
CA HIS A 26 -2.25 0.56 11.39
C HIS A 26 -2.99 -0.33 12.41
N GLY A 27 -2.85 -1.64 12.30
CA GLY A 27 -3.61 -2.62 13.08
C GLY A 27 -5.08 -2.68 12.65
N GLN A 28 -5.97 -2.90 13.62
CA GLN A 28 -7.40 -2.98 13.38
C GLN A 28 -8.04 -1.59 13.30
N MET A 29 -8.77 -1.33 12.22
CA MET A 29 -9.44 -0.06 11.95
C MET A 29 -10.92 -0.28 11.69
N LEU A 30 -11.78 0.55 12.28
CA LEU A 30 -13.17 0.70 11.82
C LEU A 30 -13.18 1.51 10.53
N LEU A 31 -14.05 1.15 9.59
CA LEU A 31 -14.08 1.74 8.27
C LEU A 31 -15.33 2.59 8.04
N ASP A 32 -15.12 3.79 7.52
CA ASP A 32 -16.17 4.66 6.98
C ASP A 32 -16.10 4.65 5.45
N TYR A 33 -17.19 4.31 4.78
CA TYR A 33 -17.25 4.23 3.32
C TYR A 33 -17.73 5.56 2.72
N SER A 34 -17.08 5.99 1.64
CA SER A 34 -17.58 7.08 0.82
C SER A 34 -18.85 6.65 0.08
N GLN A 35 -19.70 7.61 -0.32
CA GLN A 35 -20.81 7.31 -1.22
C GLN A 35 -20.33 6.65 -2.51
N HIS A 36 -19.21 7.14 -3.07
CA HIS A 36 -18.61 6.56 -4.27
C HIS A 36 -18.17 5.10 -4.08
N ALA A 37 -17.70 4.72 -2.89
CA ALA A 37 -17.36 3.33 -2.58
C ALA A 37 -18.62 2.45 -2.48
N LEU A 38 -19.70 2.97 -1.90
CA LEU A 38 -20.98 2.27 -1.85
C LEU A 38 -21.57 2.10 -3.25
N ASP A 39 -21.51 3.13 -4.08
CA ASP A 39 -21.97 3.07 -5.48
C ASP A 39 -21.13 2.08 -6.29
N ALA A 40 -19.79 2.13 -6.16
CA ALA A 40 -18.88 1.17 -6.80
C ALA A 40 -19.13 -0.28 -6.36
N ALA A 41 -19.48 -0.49 -5.09
CA ALA A 41 -19.87 -1.81 -4.59
C ALA A 41 -21.17 -2.32 -5.24
N LEU A 42 -22.09 -1.43 -5.62
CA LEU A 42 -23.35 -1.80 -6.27
C LEU A 42 -23.24 -1.99 -7.78
N ASP A 43 -22.19 -1.45 -8.41
CA ASP A 43 -21.97 -1.45 -9.86
C ASP A 43 -20.62 -2.11 -10.25
N ASP A 44 -20.14 -3.06 -9.45
CA ASP A 44 -18.90 -3.79 -9.77
C ASP A 44 -19.12 -4.75 -10.95
N ARG A 45 -18.09 -4.86 -11.81
CA ARG A 45 -18.10 -5.72 -13.01
C ARG A 45 -18.37 -7.20 -12.75
N TYR A 46 -18.15 -7.68 -11.53
CA TYR A 46 -18.42 -9.06 -11.11
C TYR A 46 -19.70 -9.21 -10.29
N GLY A 47 -20.51 -8.15 -10.23
CA GLY A 47 -21.77 -8.09 -9.48
C GLY A 47 -21.62 -7.45 -8.10
N ASN A 48 -22.76 -7.29 -7.42
CA ASN A 48 -22.83 -6.48 -6.20
C ASN A 48 -21.97 -7.04 -5.06
N ILE A 49 -21.19 -6.15 -4.43
CA ILE A 49 -20.44 -6.41 -3.21
C ILE A 49 -21.35 -6.16 -2.00
N VAL A 50 -22.07 -7.19 -1.57
CA VAL A 50 -23.10 -7.06 -0.51
C VAL A 50 -22.55 -7.02 0.91
N ASN A 51 -21.33 -7.53 1.14
CA ASN A 51 -20.75 -7.68 2.48
C ASN A 51 -19.46 -6.87 2.65
N LEU A 52 -19.57 -5.54 2.57
CA LEU A 52 -18.43 -4.67 2.87
C LEU A 52 -18.02 -4.79 4.36
N PRO A 53 -16.72 -4.97 4.66
CA PRO A 53 -16.26 -5.13 6.03
C PRO A 53 -16.41 -3.84 6.83
N LYS A 54 -16.96 -3.91 8.03
CA LYS A 54 -17.02 -2.75 8.95
C LYS A 54 -15.67 -2.41 9.58
N SER A 55 -14.72 -3.34 9.51
CA SER A 55 -13.37 -3.18 10.05
C SER A 55 -12.34 -3.94 9.21
N LEU A 56 -11.12 -3.42 9.17
CA LEU A 56 -9.97 -4.03 8.50
C LEU A 56 -8.80 -4.19 9.48
N ASP A 57 -8.20 -5.38 9.52
CA ASP A 57 -6.89 -5.59 10.14
C ASP A 57 -5.80 -5.38 9.08
N THR A 58 -5.25 -4.17 9.05
CA THR A 58 -4.24 -3.76 8.05
C THR A 58 -2.91 -4.50 8.22
N SER A 59 -2.67 -5.16 9.37
CA SER A 59 -1.47 -5.99 9.57
C SER A 59 -1.52 -7.31 8.80
N LYS A 60 -2.73 -7.74 8.38
CA LYS A 60 -2.96 -8.98 7.62
C LYS A 60 -3.35 -8.73 6.17
N ALA A 61 -3.63 -7.48 5.81
CA ALA A 61 -4.04 -7.11 4.47
C ALA A 61 -2.82 -7.01 3.54
N GLN A 62 -2.99 -7.45 2.29
CA GLN A 62 -1.96 -7.25 1.28
C GLN A 62 -1.97 -5.78 0.85
N VAL A 63 -0.80 -5.14 0.87
CA VAL A 63 -0.61 -3.79 0.32
C VAL A 63 -0.31 -3.91 -1.17
N ILE A 64 -1.04 -3.15 -2.00
CA ILE A 64 -0.86 -3.11 -3.45
C ILE A 64 -0.18 -1.82 -3.88
N GLU A 65 -0.68 -0.69 -3.39
CA GLU A 65 -0.20 0.64 -3.77
C GLU A 65 -0.23 1.59 -2.57
N VAL A 66 0.70 2.54 -2.52
CA VAL A 66 0.78 3.57 -1.49
C VAL A 66 0.98 4.94 -2.14
N GLU A 67 0.16 5.90 -1.76
CA GLU A 67 0.44 7.31 -2.03
C GLU A 67 1.07 7.94 -0.78
N MET A 68 2.14 8.70 -0.98
CA MET A 68 2.81 9.46 0.06
C MET A 68 2.91 10.94 -0.30
N GLN A 69 2.77 11.79 0.70
CA GLN A 69 3.14 13.21 0.64
C GLN A 69 4.27 13.45 1.63
N GLY A 70 5.51 13.52 1.13
CA GLY A 70 6.69 13.51 1.98
C GLY A 70 6.88 12.18 2.69
N SER A 71 7.01 12.22 4.02
CA SER A 71 7.09 11.02 4.86
C SER A 71 5.70 10.47 5.26
N LYS A 72 4.61 11.12 4.87
CA LYS A 72 3.27 10.78 5.32
C LYS A 72 2.55 9.93 4.27
N THR A 73 2.10 8.74 4.65
CA THR A 73 1.16 7.94 3.86
C THR A 73 -0.20 8.63 3.80
N THR A 74 -0.67 8.97 2.60
CA THR A 74 -1.97 9.64 2.40
C THR A 74 -3.05 8.69 1.92
N LYS A 75 -2.68 7.65 1.15
CA LYS A 75 -3.58 6.58 0.72
C LYS A 75 -2.85 5.24 0.68
N VAL A 76 -3.57 4.17 0.97
CA VAL A 76 -3.10 2.79 0.78
C VAL A 76 -4.17 2.00 0.07
N VAL A 77 -3.77 1.23 -0.94
CA VAL A 77 -4.63 0.27 -1.61
C VAL A 77 -4.36 -1.10 -0.97
N TYR A 78 -5.38 -1.64 -0.31
CA TYR A 78 -5.33 -2.97 0.29
C TYR A 78 -6.10 -3.98 -0.55
N ARG A 79 -5.63 -5.22 -0.55
CA ARG A 79 -6.32 -6.39 -1.09
C ARG A 79 -6.54 -7.40 0.03
N ILE A 80 -7.77 -7.88 0.17
CA ILE A 80 -8.16 -8.91 1.14
C ILE A 80 -9.03 -9.99 0.48
N PRO A 81 -9.02 -11.23 0.99
CA PRO A 81 -9.96 -12.24 0.53
C PRO A 81 -11.42 -11.80 0.71
N TYR A 82 -12.26 -12.04 -0.30
CA TYR A 82 -13.71 -11.78 -0.23
C TYR A 82 -14.52 -13.06 -0.30
N ASN A 83 -14.24 -13.92 -1.28
CA ASN A 83 -14.82 -15.25 -1.41
C ASN A 83 -13.85 -16.19 -2.15
N GLU A 84 -14.34 -17.36 -2.60
CA GLU A 84 -13.51 -18.38 -3.26
C GLU A 84 -12.96 -17.96 -4.64
N GLU A 85 -13.57 -16.98 -5.30
CA GLU A 85 -13.14 -16.52 -6.63
C GLU A 85 -12.51 -15.11 -6.61
N TYR A 86 -12.91 -14.27 -5.67
CA TYR A 86 -12.58 -12.85 -5.67
C TYR A 86 -11.92 -12.38 -4.37
N ASP A 87 -11.06 -11.38 -4.54
CA ASP A 87 -10.54 -10.52 -3.49
C ASP A 87 -11.22 -9.15 -3.57
N LEU A 88 -11.44 -8.54 -2.41
CA LEU A 88 -11.88 -7.16 -2.28
C LEU A 88 -10.66 -6.25 -2.25
N VAL A 89 -10.62 -5.30 -3.17
CA VAL A 89 -9.62 -4.23 -3.19
C VAL A 89 -10.25 -2.95 -2.67
N MET A 90 -9.52 -2.23 -1.81
CA MET A 90 -10.01 -1.04 -1.12
C MET A 90 -8.96 0.08 -1.12
N VAL A 91 -9.37 1.29 -1.50
CA VAL A 91 -8.53 2.49 -1.39
C VAL A 91 -8.83 3.19 -0.07
N LEU A 92 -7.93 3.08 0.91
CA LEU A 92 -8.10 3.63 2.25
C LEU A 92 -7.29 4.93 2.43
N VAL A 93 -7.92 5.94 3.04
CA VAL A 93 -7.24 7.10 3.63
C VAL A 93 -7.08 6.84 5.13
N PRO A 94 -5.87 6.46 5.61
CA PRO A 94 -5.71 5.88 6.94
C PRO A 94 -6.04 6.86 8.08
N ASP A 95 -5.63 8.12 7.98
CA ASP A 95 -5.90 9.16 8.98
C ASP A 95 -7.38 9.34 9.30
N ARG A 96 -8.23 9.12 8.29
CA ARG A 96 -9.69 9.29 8.38
C ARG A 96 -10.43 7.97 8.49
N ARG A 97 -9.71 6.85 8.42
CA ARG A 97 -10.26 5.50 8.32
C ARG A 97 -11.32 5.37 7.21
N PHE A 98 -11.08 6.10 6.12
CA PHE A 98 -12.09 6.38 5.12
C PHE A 98 -11.80 5.64 3.82
N VAL A 99 -12.71 4.79 3.38
CA VAL A 99 -12.61 4.02 2.13
C VAL A 99 -13.17 4.88 1.00
N LYS A 100 -12.29 5.26 0.07
CA LYS A 100 -12.66 6.11 -1.07
C LYS A 100 -13.44 5.35 -2.13
N THR A 101 -13.01 4.13 -2.44
CA THR A 101 -13.61 3.26 -3.45
C THR A 101 -13.22 1.81 -3.19
N VAL A 102 -13.96 0.89 -3.80
CA VAL A 102 -13.76 -0.56 -3.72
C VAL A 102 -14.04 -1.20 -5.07
N TRP A 103 -13.46 -2.38 -5.31
CA TRP A 103 -13.81 -3.24 -6.44
C TRP A 103 -13.38 -4.68 -6.16
N LEU A 104 -13.91 -5.63 -6.94
CA LEU A 104 -13.49 -7.02 -6.93
C LEU A 104 -12.40 -7.29 -7.97
N ASN A 105 -11.40 -8.05 -7.55
CA ASN A 105 -10.43 -8.67 -8.44
C ASN A 105 -10.55 -10.17 -8.33
N LYS A 106 -10.31 -10.90 -9.43
CA LYS A 106 -10.14 -12.35 -9.33
C LYS A 106 -8.92 -12.63 -8.46
N ASN A 107 -9.03 -13.61 -7.57
CA ASN A 107 -7.89 -14.02 -6.74
C ASN A 107 -6.72 -14.55 -7.59
N SER A 108 -7.00 -15.02 -8.80
CA SER A 108 -6.01 -15.42 -9.81
C SER A 108 -5.45 -14.27 -10.65
N ASP A 109 -5.89 -13.01 -10.44
CA ASP A 109 -5.37 -11.86 -11.17
C ASP A 109 -3.97 -11.49 -10.64
N LEU A 110 -2.97 -11.73 -11.49
CA LEU A 110 -1.55 -11.49 -11.24
C LEU A 110 -1.08 -10.10 -11.71
N HIS A 111 -1.99 -9.21 -12.17
CA HIS A 111 -1.65 -7.82 -12.51
C HIS A 111 -0.55 -7.65 -13.59
N ASN A 112 -0.56 -8.48 -14.63
CA ASN A 112 0.41 -8.42 -15.75
C ASN A 112 0.38 -7.12 -16.60
N THR A 113 -0.47 -6.15 -16.25
CA THR A 113 -0.67 -4.89 -17.00
C THR A 113 -0.19 -3.65 -16.24
N LEU A 114 0.71 -3.82 -15.26
CA LEU A 114 1.28 -2.72 -14.50
C LEU A 114 2.02 -1.74 -15.44
N ASP A 115 1.57 -0.49 -15.47
CA ASP A 115 2.28 0.60 -16.14
C ASP A 115 3.24 1.27 -15.15
N ALA A 116 4.49 0.80 -15.15
CA ALA A 116 5.52 1.26 -14.22
C ALA A 116 5.83 2.76 -14.32
N SER A 117 5.51 3.42 -15.44
CA SER A 117 5.78 4.85 -15.63
C SER A 117 4.96 5.77 -14.71
N LYS A 118 3.90 5.23 -14.09
CA LYS A 118 3.03 5.95 -13.16
C LYS A 118 3.54 5.97 -11.71
N TYR A 119 4.61 5.23 -11.43
CA TYR A 119 5.08 4.98 -10.07
C TYR A 119 6.51 5.46 -9.89
N ASP A 120 6.78 5.94 -8.68
CA ASP A 120 8.11 6.14 -8.16
C ASP A 120 8.72 4.79 -7.71
N VAL A 121 10.04 4.67 -7.81
CA VAL A 121 10.80 3.55 -7.26
C VAL A 121 11.49 4.03 -5.99
N PRO A 122 11.38 3.31 -4.86
CA PRO A 122 12.07 3.70 -3.63
C PRO A 122 13.59 3.67 -3.81
N GLU A 123 14.28 4.69 -3.31
CA GLU A 123 15.73 4.66 -3.20
C GLU A 123 16.12 3.55 -2.21
N ILE A 124 16.83 2.53 -2.69
CA ILE A 124 17.43 1.52 -1.81
C ILE A 124 18.59 2.22 -1.09
N PRO A 125 18.65 2.22 0.26
CA PRO A 125 19.81 2.71 0.95
C PRO A 125 21.03 1.95 0.44
N GLN A 126 22.03 2.65 -0.12
CA GLN A 126 23.30 2.02 -0.45
C GLN A 126 23.85 1.44 0.85
N GLU A 127 23.96 0.12 0.93
CA GLU A 127 24.63 -0.53 2.05
C GLU A 127 26.03 0.07 2.13
N ASN A 128 26.36 0.68 3.26
CA ASN A 128 27.69 1.21 3.50
C ASN A 128 28.68 0.04 3.35
N GLU A 129 29.55 0.11 2.34
CA GLU A 129 30.77 -0.71 2.23
C GLU A 129 31.70 -0.39 3.41
N ALA A 130 31.37 -0.93 4.59
CA ALA A 130 32.21 -0.84 5.76
C ALA A 130 32.01 -2.14 6.56
N VAL A 131 32.93 -3.09 6.35
CA VAL A 131 33.78 -3.74 7.37
C VAL A 131 34.27 -5.07 6.77
N ALA A 132 35.36 -5.02 6.01
CA ALA A 132 36.19 -6.19 5.72
C ALA A 132 37.67 -5.80 5.71
N SER A 133 38.15 -5.30 6.84
CA SER A 133 39.59 -5.22 7.15
C SER A 133 39.84 -5.77 8.54
N VAL A 134 39.47 -7.03 8.76
CA VAL A 134 40.02 -7.79 9.89
C VAL A 134 41.46 -8.15 9.51
N GLN A 135 42.43 -7.43 10.10
CA GLN A 135 43.83 -7.83 10.03
C GLN A 135 44.04 -9.17 10.77
N PRO A 136 44.85 -10.10 10.23
CA PRO A 136 45.16 -11.33 10.95
C PRO A 136 46.11 -11.01 12.11
N TYR A 137 45.66 -11.27 13.34
CA TYR A 137 46.54 -11.31 14.50
C TYR A 137 47.51 -12.49 14.35
N PHE A 138 48.78 -12.19 14.15
CA PHE A 138 49.88 -13.12 14.40
C PHE A 138 49.99 -13.35 15.92
N SER A 139 49.75 -14.57 16.38
CA SER A 139 50.32 -15.05 17.65
C SER A 139 51.58 -15.86 17.36
N LYS A 140 52.73 -15.33 17.78
CA LYS A 140 53.94 -16.13 17.97
C LYS A 140 53.84 -16.83 19.32
N SER A 141 54.07 -18.14 19.33
CA SER A 141 54.62 -18.88 20.47
C SER A 141 55.38 -20.07 19.90
#